data_AF-A0A1Z9S205-F1
#
_entry.id   AF-A0A1Z9S205-F1
#
_cell.length_a   1.000
_cell.length_b   1.000
_cell.length_c   1.000
_cell.angle_alpha   90.00
_cell.angle_beta   90.00
_cell.angle_gamma   90.00
#
_symmetry.space_group_name_H-M   'P 1'
#
loop_
_entity.id
_entity.type
_entity.pdbx_description
1 polymer ?
#
loop_
_entity_poly.entity_id
_entity_poly.type
_entity_poly.pdbx_seq_one_letter_code
_entity_poly.pdbx_strand_id
1 'polypeptide(L)' 'MEKNFIFSEFTPGTLVKCPSQPSWGIGQIQSCIANKATINFENSGKKVIDLEVVNLEVVHSVS' A
#
# COMPACT_ATOMS: atom_id res chain seq x y z
N MET A 1 3.81 -20.00 -11.77
CA MET A 1 3.60 -18.60 -12.23
C MET A 1 4.13 -17.70 -11.14
N GLU A 2 5.20 -16.98 -11.44
CA GLU A 2 5.95 -16.20 -10.47
C GLU A 2 5.11 -15.02 -9.93
N LYS A 3 4.91 -14.97 -8.61
CA LYS A 3 4.38 -13.81 -7.86
C LYS A 3 5.40 -12.66 -7.81
N ASN A 4 6.07 -12.36 -8.93
CA ASN A 4 7.17 -11.38 -8.99
C ASN A 4 6.69 -9.95 -9.34
N PHE A 5 5.41 -9.75 -9.67
CA PHE A 5 4.92 -8.44 -10.13
C PHE A 5 4.37 -7.53 -9.03
N ILE A 6 4.02 -8.03 -7.84
CA ILE A 6 3.42 -7.16 -6.78
C ILE A 6 4.48 -6.26 -6.12
N PHE A 7 5.76 -6.68 -6.11
CA PHE A 7 6.81 -5.92 -5.43
C PHE A 7 7.26 -4.66 -6.17
N SER A 8 7.10 -4.59 -7.50
CA SER A 8 7.61 -3.45 -8.27
C SER A 8 6.82 -2.16 -8.01
N GLU A 9 5.54 -2.26 -7.66
CA GLU A 9 4.69 -1.08 -7.45
C GLU A 9 4.66 -0.63 -5.97
N PHE A 10 4.78 -1.55 -5.03
CA PHE A 10 4.73 -1.28 -3.60
C PHE A 10 6.12 -1.09 -2.97
N THR A 11 6.85 -0.10 -3.46
CA THR A 11 8.13 0.31 -2.90
C THR A 11 7.98 1.41 -1.85
N PRO A 12 8.96 1.59 -0.94
CA PRO A 12 8.96 2.72 -0.01
C PRO A 12 8.81 4.05 -0.75
N GLY A 13 7.87 4.88 -0.29
CA GLY A 13 7.52 6.16 -0.91
C GLY A 13 6.27 6.13 -1.78
N THR A 14 5.87 4.95 -2.31
CA THR A 14 4.64 4.83 -3.11
C THR A 14 3.42 5.27 -2.29
N LEU A 15 2.59 6.12 -2.89
CA LEU A 15 1.31 6.54 -2.33
C LEU A 15 0.21 5.59 -2.74
N VAL A 16 -0.62 5.18 -1.78
CA VAL A 16 -1.72 4.23 -1.99
C VAL A 16 -2.99 4.67 -1.27
N LYS A 17 -4.12 4.10 -1.69
CA LYS A 17 -5.39 4.11 -0.95
C LYS A 17 -5.80 2.69 -0.60
N CYS A 18 -6.57 2.54 0.47
CA CYS A 18 -7.22 1.28 0.83
C CYS A 18 -8.73 1.41 0.60
N PRO A 19 -9.28 0.93 -0.53
CA PRO A 19 -10.70 1.10 -0.86
C PRO A 19 -11.66 0.51 0.17
N SER A 20 -11.26 -0.56 0.85
CA SER A 20 -12.04 -1.16 1.95
C SER A 20 -12.03 -0.33 3.24
N GLN A 21 -11.15 0.67 3.35
CA GLN A 21 -11.01 1.55 4.51
C GLN A 21 -10.77 3.01 4.06
N PRO A 22 -11.74 3.63 3.37
CA PRO A 22 -11.55 4.94 2.75
C PRO A 22 -11.29 6.06 3.77
N SER A 23 -11.75 5.90 5.02
CA SER A 23 -11.52 6.86 6.11
C SER A 23 -10.06 6.99 6.53
N TRP A 24 -9.20 6.02 6.18
CA TRP A 24 -7.78 6.08 6.52
C TRP A 24 -7.02 7.17 5.74
N GLY A 25 -7.56 7.64 4.62
CA GLY A 25 -6.91 8.65 3.76
C GLY A 25 -5.83 8.04 2.86
N ILE A 26 -4.93 8.90 2.36
CA ILE A 26 -3.77 8.43 1.59
C ILE A 26 -2.77 7.76 2.55
N GLY A 27 -2.19 6.66 2.11
CA GLY A 27 -1.10 5.99 2.79
C GLY A 27 0.19 6.07 2.00
N GLN A 28 1.31 6.24 2.69
CA GLN A 28 2.63 6.08 2.09
C GLN A 28 3.24 4.76 2.56
N ILE A 29 3.69 3.94 1.61
CA ILE A 29 4.42 2.72 1.92
C ILE A 29 5.77 3.08 2.55
N GLN A 30 6.07 2.49 3.69
CA GLN A 30 7.32 2.62 4.44
C GLN A 30 8.24 1.44 4.17
N SER A 31 7.67 0.24 4.05
CA SER A 31 8.37 -0.98 3.69
C SER A 31 7.41 -2.01 3.09
N CYS A 32 7.93 -2.89 2.25
CA CYS A 32 7.21 -4.05 1.74
C CYS A 32 8.13 -5.26 1.84
N ILE A 33 7.72 -6.28 2.59
CA ILE A 33 8.48 -7.50 2.84
C ILE A 33 7.56 -8.68 2.63
N ALA A 34 7.88 -9.54 1.66
CA ALA A 34 6.99 -10.61 1.21
C ALA A 34 5.59 -10.05 0.88
N ASN A 35 4.52 -10.65 1.40
CA ASN A 35 3.16 -10.18 1.19
C ASN A 35 2.72 -9.04 2.14
N LYS A 36 3.61 -8.48 2.97
CA LYS A 36 3.24 -7.48 3.96
C LYS A 36 3.79 -6.10 3.63
N ALA A 37 2.91 -5.11 3.58
CA ALA A 37 3.27 -3.70 3.43
C ALA A 37 3.06 -2.96 4.76
N THR A 38 4.08 -2.25 5.22
CA THR A 38 3.93 -1.25 6.29
C THR A 38 3.63 0.09 5.67
N ILE A 39 2.52 0.70 6.05
CA ILE A 39 1.99 1.92 5.43
C ILE A 39 1.64 2.91 6.52
N ASN A 40 2.01 4.17 6.35
CA ASN A 40 1.55 5.24 7.21
C ASN A 40 0.41 6.00 6.53
N PHE A 41 -0.81 5.85 7.06
CA PHE A 41 -2.02 6.50 6.55
C PHE A 41 -2.27 7.83 7.27
N GLU A 42 -2.67 8.86 6.53
CA GLU A 42 -2.91 10.23 7.03
C GLU A 42 -3.82 10.26 8.26
N ASN A 43 -4.92 9.51 8.24
CA ASN A 43 -5.97 9.61 9.26
C ASN A 43 -6.04 8.40 10.22
N SER A 44 -5.22 7.37 9.99
CA SER A 44 -5.23 6.13 10.79
C SER A 44 -3.86 5.72 11.32
N GLY A 45 -2.82 6.50 10.98
CA GLY A 45 -1.45 6.23 11.35
C GLY A 45 -0.91 4.95 10.68
N LYS A 46 0.08 4.34 11.34
CA LYS A 46 0.78 3.17 10.81
C LYS A 46 -0.08 1.90 10.84
N LYS A 47 -0.13 1.18 9.73
CA LYS A 47 -0.75 -0.14 9.59
C LYS A 47 0.21 -1.10 8.90
N VAL A 48 0.09 -2.38 9.23
CA VAL A 48 0.70 -3.48 8.48
C VAL A 48 -0.43 -4.16 7.73
N ILE A 49 -0.33 -4.20 6.40
CA ILE A 49 -1.34 -4.70 5.50
C ILE A 49 -0.86 -6.02 4.91
N ASP A 50 -1.73 -7.02 4.93
CA ASP A 50 -1.53 -8.27 4.19
C ASP A 50 -2.08 -8.10 2.77
N LEU A 51 -1.18 -8.06 1.79
CA LEU A 51 -1.50 -7.82 0.38
C LEU A 51 -2.18 -9.02 -0.29
N GLU A 52 -2.22 -10.19 0.35
CA GLU A 52 -3.01 -11.33 -0.14
C GLU A 52 -4.49 -11.22 0.23
N VAL A 53 -4.83 -10.36 1.20
CA VAL A 53 -6.19 -10.21 1.76
C VAL A 53 -6.77 -8.84 1.44
N VAL A 54 -5.95 -7.80 1.47
CA VAL A 54 -6.36 -6.41 1.32
C VAL A 54 -5.81 -5.84 0.02
N ASN A 55 -6.71 -5.37 -0.84
CA ASN A 55 -6.34 -4.65 -2.05
C ASN A 55 -5.95 -3.20 -1.74
N LEU A 56 -4.87 -2.73 -2.37
CA LEU A 56 -4.44 -1.35 -2.34
C LEU A 56 -4.41 -0.80 -3.76
N GLU A 57 -4.75 0.48 -3.91
CA GLU A 57 -4.69 1.18 -5.19
C GLU A 57 -3.56 2.19 -5.15
N VAL A 58 -2.62 2.12 -6.10
CA VAL A 58 -1.57 3.11 -6.25
C VAL A 58 -2.19 4.42 -6.72
N VAL A 59 -1.80 5.52 -6.05
CA VAL A 59 -2.21 6.86 -6.45
C VAL A 59 -1.21 7.35 -7.48
N HIS A 60 -1.57 7.28 -8.76
CA HIS A 60 -0.78 7.92 -9.81
C HIS A 60 -0.90 9.43 -9.68
N SER A 61 0.21 10.11 -9.39
CA SER A 61 0.29 11.55 -9.59
C SER A 61 0.28 11.81 -11.09
N VAL A 62 -0.88 12.18 -11.63
CA VAL A 62 -0.98 12.69 -13.00
C VAL A 62 -0.11 13.95 -13.05
N SER A 63 0.96 13.90 -13.86
CA SER A 63 1.79 15.07 -14.17
C SER A 63 1.09 15.97 -15.17
#